data_AF-A0A6I9NTE8-F1
#
_entry.id   AF-A0A6I9NTE8-F1
#
_cell.length_a   1.000
_cell.length_b   1.000
_cell.length_c   1.000
_cell.angle_alpha   90.00
_cell.angle_beta   90.00
_cell.angle_gamma   90.00
#
_symmetry.space_group_name_H-M   'P 1'
#
loop_
_entity.id
_entity.type
_entity.pdbx_description
1 polymer ?
#
loop_
_entity_poly.entity_id
_entity_poly.type
_entity_poly.pdbx_seq_one_letter_code
_entity_poly.pdbx_strand_id
1 'polypeptide(L)'
;MGNADTKLHFRKAVIQLTTKTQPVEATDDAFWDQFWADTSTTVQDVFALVPAAEIRAVREESPSNLATLCYKAVERLVQGADSGCPSEKERQIVLNCTRLLTRILPYIFEDADWRGFFWSTVPGAGRAGSASCLIRGYEEGEAPELKGLQAVNCIINDFTLKLKFLFFVLKSSDVLDVLVPILFSLNDARADPSRVGLMHIGVFILLLLSGERNFGVRLNKPFTLHVPMDIPIFTGTHADLLIVIFHKITTSGHQRLQPLFDCLLTIIVNISPYLKSLSMVAANKLLHLLEAFTTPWFLFSSRENHHLVFFLLEVFNNIIQYQFDGNSNLVYAIIRKRNVFHQLANLPSDTASIQRVLQKKKKSGISRTNSIEAESIERSRPADSVEPGTLKASLVATPGIDKITAKSQVSVDGTMITVPTSDSPADTSAVGGASDTESNSERDHEAYHSESEAARSQLSSASSSSAAAWSANTDWVLSWKAKLPLQTIMRLLQVLVPQVEKICIDKGLTDESEILKFLQHGTLVGLLPVPHPILIRKYQANAGTAMWFRTYMWGVIYLRNVDPPIWYDTDIRLFEIQRI
;
A
#
# COMPACT_ATOMS: atom_id res chain seq x y z
N MET A 1 32.96 32.60 -18.41
CA MET A 1 33.49 33.12 -17.12
C MET A 1 32.49 33.04 -15.96
N GLY A 2 31.32 32.39 -16.06
CA GLY A 2 30.24 32.56 -15.07
C GLY A 2 30.13 31.57 -13.90
N ASN A 3 30.83 30.42 -13.90
CA ASN A 3 30.59 29.35 -12.90
C ASN A 3 31.54 29.41 -11.68
N ALA A 4 32.75 29.98 -11.84
CA ALA A 4 33.69 30.11 -10.71
C ALA A 4 33.27 31.21 -9.73
N ASP A 5 32.74 32.32 -10.24
CA ASP A 5 32.30 33.46 -9.43
C ASP A 5 31.03 33.14 -8.64
N THR A 6 30.07 32.41 -9.22
CA THR A 6 28.83 32.01 -8.53
C THR A 6 29.09 31.05 -7.37
N LYS A 7 29.98 30.06 -7.55
CA LYS A 7 30.42 29.16 -6.47
C LYS A 7 31.13 29.91 -5.34
N LEU A 8 31.92 30.95 -5.68
CA LEU A 8 32.56 31.80 -4.68
C LEU A 8 31.54 32.62 -3.88
N HIS A 9 30.51 33.15 -4.54
CA HIS A 9 29.40 33.85 -3.85
C HIS A 9 28.64 32.92 -2.90
N PHE A 10 28.28 31.72 -3.37
CA PHE A 10 27.65 30.69 -2.53
C PHE A 10 28.50 30.36 -1.31
N ARG A 11 29.81 30.12 -1.50
CA ARG A 11 30.74 29.82 -0.40
C ARG A 11 30.82 30.95 0.62
N LYS A 12 30.90 32.19 0.15
CA LYS A 12 30.90 33.37 1.03
C LYS A 12 29.61 33.49 1.81
N ALA A 13 28.46 33.21 1.19
CA ALA A 13 27.16 33.21 1.87
C ALA A 13 27.10 32.18 3.01
N VAL A 14 27.63 30.97 2.79
CA VAL A 14 27.72 29.93 3.84
C VAL A 14 28.54 30.41 5.04
N ILE A 15 29.72 30.99 4.80
CA ILE A 15 30.58 31.51 5.88
C ILE A 15 29.91 32.69 6.61
N GLN A 16 29.12 33.49 5.91
CA GLN A 16 28.37 34.61 6.51
C GLN A 16 27.26 34.16 7.46
N LEU A 17 26.80 32.90 7.39
CA LEU A 17 25.78 32.38 8.30
C LEU A 17 26.29 32.22 9.75
N THR A 18 27.59 32.01 9.96
CA THR A 18 28.22 31.89 11.30
C THR A 18 28.97 33.14 11.73
N THR A 19 29.54 33.89 10.79
CA THR A 19 30.45 35.00 11.12
C THR A 19 29.76 36.31 11.51
N LYS A 20 28.46 36.46 11.21
CA LYS A 20 27.71 37.66 11.59
C LYS A 20 27.21 37.54 13.04
N THR A 21 27.55 38.52 13.87
CA THR A 21 27.12 38.62 15.28
C THR A 21 25.62 38.86 15.45
N GLN A 22 24.91 39.27 14.39
CA GLN A 22 23.46 39.38 14.37
C GLN A 22 22.89 38.44 13.30
N PRO A 23 21.69 37.85 13.54
CA PRO A 23 21.00 37.06 12.54
C PRO A 23 20.80 37.85 11.24
N VAL A 24 20.93 37.20 10.09
CA VAL A 24 20.60 37.80 8.81
C VAL A 24 19.09 37.98 8.73
N GLU A 25 18.64 39.17 8.34
CA GLU A 25 17.22 39.47 8.24
C GLU A 25 16.53 38.53 7.24
N ALA A 26 15.38 37.98 7.63
CA ALA A 26 14.59 37.11 6.75
C ALA A 26 14.09 37.82 5.48
N THR A 27 14.05 39.16 5.48
CA THR A 27 13.66 40.00 4.35
C THR A 27 14.80 40.30 3.36
N ASP A 28 16.04 39.91 3.67
CA ASP A 28 17.19 40.12 2.77
C ASP A 28 17.22 39.07 1.65
N ASP A 29 16.27 39.16 0.72
CA ASP A 29 16.15 38.19 -0.39
C ASP A 29 17.42 38.18 -1.27
N ALA A 30 18.16 39.29 -1.36
CA ALA A 30 19.42 39.36 -2.11
C ALA A 30 20.52 38.49 -1.47
N PHE A 31 20.52 38.35 -0.14
CA PHE A 31 21.36 37.39 0.54
C PHE A 31 20.88 35.96 0.30
N TRP A 32 19.61 35.67 0.59
CA TRP A 32 19.08 34.31 0.54
C TRP A 32 19.07 33.70 -0.87
N ASP A 33 18.84 34.50 -1.90
CA ASP A 33 18.82 34.03 -3.29
C ASP A 33 20.19 33.49 -3.75
N GLN A 34 21.30 33.84 -3.09
CA GLN A 34 22.63 33.30 -3.40
C GLN A 34 22.72 31.78 -3.24
N PHE A 35 21.84 31.15 -2.44
CA PHE A 35 21.84 29.71 -2.20
C PHE A 35 21.16 28.89 -3.33
N TRP A 36 20.34 29.52 -4.17
CA TRP A 36 19.58 28.80 -5.22
C TRP A 36 19.56 29.47 -6.60
N ALA A 37 20.09 30.68 -6.74
CA ALA A 37 20.08 31.43 -8.00
C ALA A 37 20.99 30.87 -9.10
N ASP A 38 22.03 30.10 -8.75
CA ASP A 38 22.96 29.53 -9.74
C ASP A 38 22.34 28.33 -10.47
N THR A 39 22.33 28.40 -11.80
CA THR A 39 21.74 27.36 -12.65
C THR A 39 22.64 26.13 -12.84
N SER A 40 23.90 26.20 -12.44
CA SER A 40 24.92 25.17 -12.71
C SER A 40 25.39 24.39 -11.48
N THR A 41 24.84 24.69 -10.29
CA THR A 41 25.19 23.99 -9.05
C THR A 41 24.83 22.52 -9.13
N THR A 42 25.79 21.63 -8.91
CA THR A 42 25.54 20.17 -8.80
C THR A 42 25.35 19.76 -7.34
N VAL A 43 24.87 18.53 -7.10
CA VAL A 43 24.77 18.03 -5.71
C VAL A 43 26.16 17.84 -5.09
N GLN A 44 27.16 17.43 -5.88
CA GLN A 44 28.55 17.33 -5.45
C GLN A 44 29.12 18.70 -5.05
N ASP A 45 28.79 19.76 -5.80
CA ASP A 45 29.19 21.12 -5.45
C ASP A 45 28.64 21.55 -4.10
N VAL A 46 27.37 21.26 -3.79
CA VAL A 46 26.77 21.59 -2.48
C VAL A 46 27.50 20.85 -1.36
N PHE A 47 27.81 19.57 -1.53
CA PHE A 47 28.53 18.76 -0.54
C PHE A 47 29.97 19.26 -0.32
N ALA A 48 30.63 19.79 -1.35
CA ALA A 48 31.96 20.38 -1.24
C ALA A 48 31.96 21.79 -0.63
N LEU A 49 30.95 22.62 -0.97
CA LEU A 49 30.87 24.02 -0.55
C LEU A 49 30.23 24.22 0.83
N VAL A 50 29.56 23.21 1.37
CA VAL A 50 28.91 23.21 2.70
C VAL A 50 29.48 22.06 3.57
N PRO A 51 30.66 22.25 4.19
CA PRO A 51 31.29 21.25 5.05
C PRO A 51 30.47 20.96 6.33
N ALA A 52 30.61 19.75 6.87
CA ALA A 52 29.88 19.31 8.07
C ALA A 52 30.13 20.20 9.29
N ALA A 53 31.39 20.55 9.52
CA ALA A 53 31.81 21.42 10.63
C ALA A 53 31.09 22.77 10.60
N GLU A 54 30.86 23.33 9.40
CA GLU A 54 30.16 24.60 9.27
C GLU A 54 28.66 24.46 9.50
N ILE A 55 28.04 23.37 9.06
CA ILE A 55 26.62 23.13 9.35
C ILE A 55 26.40 23.04 10.87
N ARG A 56 27.29 22.33 11.59
CA ARG A 56 27.26 22.27 13.06
C ARG A 56 27.54 23.62 13.70
N ALA A 57 28.50 24.38 13.19
CA ALA A 57 28.78 25.73 13.67
C ALA A 57 27.56 26.66 13.48
N VAL A 58 26.88 26.64 12.32
CA VAL A 58 25.65 27.44 12.15
C VAL A 58 24.55 26.94 13.09
N ARG A 59 24.42 25.62 13.27
CA ARG A 59 23.44 25.03 14.20
C ARG A 59 23.65 25.50 15.65
N GLU A 60 24.89 25.53 16.11
CA GLU A 60 25.24 25.81 17.51
C GLU A 60 25.42 27.30 17.78
N GLU A 61 26.08 28.03 16.88
CA GLU A 61 26.44 29.44 17.08
C GLU A 61 25.41 30.40 16.48
N SER A 62 24.60 29.97 15.51
CA SER A 62 23.65 30.82 14.79
C SER A 62 22.34 30.09 14.38
N PRO A 63 21.61 29.50 15.34
CA PRO A 63 20.42 28.67 15.05
C PRO A 63 19.33 29.39 14.28
N SER A 64 19.13 30.70 14.51
CA SER A 64 18.15 31.53 13.79
C SER A 64 18.45 31.65 12.29
N ASN A 65 19.73 31.73 11.90
CA ASN A 65 20.16 31.77 10.50
C ASN A 65 19.87 30.44 9.81
N LEU A 66 20.17 29.32 10.48
CA LEU A 66 19.88 27.99 9.95
C LEU A 66 18.38 27.73 9.82
N ALA A 67 17.55 28.19 10.77
CA ALA A 67 16.08 28.17 10.63
C ALA A 67 15.64 28.90 9.38
N THR A 68 16.11 30.14 9.23
CA THR A 68 15.67 31.03 8.15
C THR A 68 16.10 30.48 6.80
N LEU A 69 17.29 29.89 6.71
CA LEU A 69 17.75 29.17 5.52
C LEU A 69 16.81 28.01 5.16
N CYS A 70 16.46 27.17 6.14
CA CYS A 70 15.53 26.05 5.92
C CYS A 70 14.15 26.55 5.51
N TYR A 71 13.63 27.57 6.19
CA TYR A 71 12.33 28.18 5.89
C TYR A 71 12.28 28.70 4.46
N LYS A 72 13.23 29.55 4.07
CA LYS A 72 13.32 30.11 2.72
C LYS A 72 13.48 29.02 1.65
N ALA A 73 14.31 28.01 1.90
CA ALA A 73 14.47 26.89 0.98
C ALA A 73 13.14 26.15 0.77
N VAL A 74 12.38 25.89 1.83
CA VAL A 74 11.07 25.23 1.71
C VAL A 74 10.01 26.14 1.11
N GLU A 75 10.02 27.44 1.42
CA GLU A 75 9.14 28.43 0.79
C GLU A 75 9.25 28.38 -0.74
N ARG A 76 10.48 28.28 -1.28
CA ARG A 76 10.72 28.10 -2.72
C ARG A 76 10.19 26.76 -3.25
N LEU A 77 10.30 25.68 -2.48
CA LEU A 77 9.73 24.37 -2.87
C LEU A 77 8.20 24.44 -2.96
N VAL A 78 7.54 25.11 -2.01
CA VAL A 78 6.08 25.31 -2.02
C VAL A 78 5.65 26.17 -3.20
N GLN A 79 6.34 27.29 -3.46
CA GLN A 79 6.09 28.14 -4.63
C GLN A 79 6.27 27.37 -5.95
N GLY A 80 7.29 26.50 -6.03
CA GLY A 80 7.51 25.62 -7.18
C GLY A 80 6.40 24.59 -7.36
N ALA A 81 5.88 24.02 -6.27
CA ALA A 81 4.78 23.07 -6.30
C ALA A 81 3.47 23.73 -6.75
N ASP A 82 3.15 24.92 -6.25
CA ASP A 82 1.93 25.65 -6.59
C ASP A 82 1.93 26.17 -8.05
N SER A 83 3.10 26.57 -8.57
CA SER A 83 3.25 27.06 -9.94
C SER A 83 3.39 25.95 -10.99
N GLY A 84 3.74 24.72 -10.58
CA GLY A 84 4.04 23.61 -11.50
C GLY A 84 5.39 23.73 -12.23
N CYS A 85 6.25 24.66 -11.83
CA CYS A 85 7.61 24.88 -12.38
C CYS A 85 7.67 24.95 -13.93
N PRO A 86 7.00 25.93 -14.56
CA PRO A 86 6.94 26.05 -16.02
C PRO A 86 8.30 26.40 -16.65
N SER A 87 9.15 27.17 -15.96
CA SER A 87 10.46 27.59 -16.48
C SER A 87 11.60 26.70 -16.00
N GLU A 88 12.66 26.60 -16.82
CA GLU A 88 13.88 25.88 -16.45
C GLU A 88 14.57 26.51 -15.23
N LYS A 89 14.48 27.84 -15.10
CA LYS A 89 15.00 28.57 -13.94
C LYS A 89 14.31 28.15 -12.64
N GLU A 90 12.98 28.04 -12.63
CA GLU A 90 12.23 27.61 -11.43
C GLU A 90 12.54 26.16 -11.06
N ARG A 91 12.63 25.25 -12.05
CA ARG A 91 13.04 23.86 -11.81
C ARG A 91 14.41 23.78 -11.16
N GLN A 92 15.34 24.62 -11.62
CA GLN A 92 16.69 24.65 -11.10
C GLN A 92 16.78 25.25 -9.68
N ILE A 93 15.98 26.28 -9.37
CA ILE A 93 15.82 26.80 -8.00
C ILE A 93 15.31 25.70 -7.06
N VAL A 94 14.22 25.03 -7.42
CA VAL A 94 13.64 23.92 -6.64
C VAL A 94 14.65 22.79 -6.42
N LEU A 95 15.41 22.45 -7.46
CA LEU A 95 16.43 21.42 -7.40
C LEU A 95 17.58 21.82 -6.47
N ASN A 96 18.02 23.08 -6.50
CA ASN A 96 19.06 23.60 -5.61
C ASN A 96 18.59 23.65 -4.15
N CYS A 97 17.37 24.11 -3.88
CA CYS A 97 16.77 24.07 -2.54
C CYS A 97 16.72 22.64 -2.01
N THR A 98 16.34 21.67 -2.86
CA THR A 98 16.31 20.26 -2.49
C THR A 98 17.71 19.75 -2.14
N ARG A 99 18.72 20.01 -2.98
CA ARG A 99 20.12 19.61 -2.72
C ARG A 99 20.66 20.20 -1.42
N LEU A 100 20.37 21.47 -1.15
CA LEU A 100 20.79 22.15 0.07
C LEU A 100 20.15 21.52 1.31
N LEU A 101 18.84 21.28 1.28
CA LEU A 101 18.13 20.61 2.36
C LEU A 101 18.62 19.17 2.56
N THR A 102 18.87 18.41 1.48
CA THR A 102 19.47 17.08 1.55
C THR A 102 20.82 17.08 2.26
N ARG A 103 21.62 18.13 2.09
CA ARG A 103 22.92 18.28 2.77
C ARG A 103 22.78 18.66 4.24
N ILE A 104 21.88 19.58 4.58
CA ILE A 104 21.80 20.21 5.90
C ILE A 104 20.98 19.39 6.90
N LEU A 105 19.88 18.79 6.47
CA LEU A 105 18.92 18.15 7.37
C LEU A 105 19.51 17.03 8.24
N PRO A 106 20.37 16.13 7.73
CA PRO A 106 21.00 15.12 8.59
C PRO A 106 21.69 15.72 9.82
N TYR A 107 22.36 16.87 9.68
CA TYR A 107 23.04 17.53 10.80
C TYR A 107 22.06 18.20 11.77
N ILE A 108 20.93 18.69 11.29
CA ILE A 108 19.90 19.24 12.18
C ILE A 108 19.32 18.11 13.05
N PHE A 109 19.12 16.92 12.48
CA PHE A 109 18.56 15.78 13.20
C PHE A 109 19.53 15.09 14.18
N GLU A 110 20.80 15.51 14.27
CA GLU A 110 21.71 15.07 15.34
C GLU A 110 21.28 15.61 16.71
N ASP A 111 20.60 16.76 16.74
CA ASP A 111 20.14 17.40 17.97
C ASP A 111 18.61 17.29 18.10
N ALA A 112 18.15 16.72 19.21
CA ALA A 112 16.73 16.51 19.48
C ALA A 112 15.98 17.84 19.74
N ASP A 113 16.67 18.87 20.24
CA ASP A 113 16.06 20.16 20.60
C ASP A 113 15.61 20.93 19.36
N TRP A 114 16.27 20.68 18.22
CA TRP A 114 15.88 21.22 16.93
C TRP A 114 14.51 20.72 16.45
N ARG A 115 14.01 19.59 16.98
CA ARG A 115 12.67 19.09 16.64
C ARG A 115 11.59 20.11 16.93
N GLY A 116 11.69 20.87 18.02
CA GLY A 116 10.72 21.91 18.40
C GLY A 116 10.79 23.15 17.51
N PHE A 117 11.98 23.44 16.98
CA PHE A 117 12.26 24.61 16.16
C PHE A 117 11.59 24.55 14.77
N PHE A 118 11.36 23.33 14.25
CA PHE A 118 10.57 23.11 13.03
C PHE A 118 9.09 23.51 13.19
N TRP A 119 8.61 23.73 14.41
CA TRP A 119 7.22 24.08 14.72
C TRP A 119 7.07 25.50 15.28
N SER A 120 8.16 26.25 15.47
CA SER A 120 8.13 27.64 15.93
C SER A 120 8.07 28.63 14.77
N THR A 121 7.41 29.77 15.00
CA THR A 121 7.41 30.90 14.05
C THR A 121 8.80 31.54 13.97
N VAL A 122 9.18 32.04 12.79
CA VAL A 122 10.50 32.62 12.54
C VAL A 122 10.76 33.79 13.50
N PRO A 123 11.92 33.85 14.19
CA PRO A 123 12.30 35.00 15.00
C PRO A 123 12.35 36.27 14.14
N GLY A 124 11.47 37.23 14.40
CA GLY A 124 11.33 38.47 13.63
C GLY A 124 9.94 38.71 13.03
N ALA A 125 9.09 37.67 12.96
CA ALA A 125 7.68 37.79 12.55
C ALA A 125 6.74 38.28 13.68
N GLY A 126 7.29 38.76 14.80
CA GLY A 126 6.52 39.07 16.00
C GLY A 126 5.86 40.44 15.98
N ARG A 127 4.57 40.49 15.66
CA ARG A 127 3.60 41.31 16.42
C ARG A 127 2.24 40.60 16.52
N ALA A 128 2.11 39.75 17.54
CA ALA A 128 1.16 39.88 18.66
C ALA A 128 0.78 38.51 19.25
N GLY A 129 1.07 38.31 20.55
CA GLY A 129 0.34 37.34 21.38
C GLY A 129 1.07 36.07 21.79
N SER A 130 1.80 36.16 22.90
CA SER A 130 1.95 35.16 23.97
C SER A 130 2.61 33.79 23.70
N ALA A 131 3.65 33.55 24.49
CA ALA A 131 4.38 32.31 24.63
C ALA A 131 3.55 31.16 25.23
N SER A 132 4.02 29.94 24.92
CA SER A 132 3.65 28.63 25.46
C SER A 132 2.36 28.01 24.94
N CYS A 133 2.48 27.01 24.06
CA CYS A 133 1.45 25.98 23.93
C CYS A 133 2.09 24.60 23.88
N LEU A 134 2.01 23.93 25.03
CA LEU A 134 2.14 22.49 25.20
C LEU A 134 1.13 21.75 24.33
N ILE A 135 1.55 20.58 23.88
CA ILE A 135 0.75 19.51 23.27
C ILE A 135 -0.62 19.36 23.97
N ARG A 136 -1.70 19.90 23.37
CA ARG A 136 -3.08 19.40 23.50
C ARG A 136 -4.05 20.17 22.59
N GLY A 137 -4.83 19.42 21.82
CA GLY A 137 -6.11 19.89 21.30
C GLY A 137 -6.09 20.39 19.85
N TYR A 138 -6.91 19.74 19.03
CA TYR A 138 -7.46 20.28 17.80
C TYR A 138 -8.09 21.66 18.06
N GLU A 139 -7.72 22.69 17.28
CA GLU A 139 -8.64 23.75 16.85
C GLU A 139 -8.33 24.14 15.39
N GLU A 140 -9.40 24.33 14.63
CA GLU A 140 -9.39 24.68 13.21
C GLU A 140 -9.09 26.18 13.03
N GLY A 141 -8.04 26.50 12.27
CA GLY A 141 -7.84 27.83 11.70
C GLY A 141 -6.50 28.47 12.02
N GLU A 142 -5.41 28.07 11.34
CA GLU A 142 -4.13 28.81 11.36
C GLU A 142 -3.44 28.84 9.99
N ALA A 143 -2.63 29.89 9.82
CA ALA A 143 -2.10 30.48 8.60
C ALA A 143 -1.28 29.55 7.66
N PRO A 144 -1.21 29.86 6.35
CA PRO A 144 -0.52 29.04 5.33
C PRO A 144 1.01 28.90 5.51
N GLU A 145 1.64 29.64 6.43
CA GLU A 145 3.10 29.75 6.57
C GLU A 145 3.76 28.60 7.37
N LEU A 146 2.99 27.76 8.07
CA LEU A 146 3.55 26.66 8.89
C LEU A 146 3.74 25.31 8.15
N LYS A 147 3.45 25.23 6.84
CA LYS A 147 3.41 23.95 6.10
C LYS A 147 4.79 23.41 5.68
N GLY A 148 5.78 24.28 5.56
CA GLY A 148 7.07 23.93 4.96
C GLY A 148 7.95 23.02 5.83
N LEU A 149 8.26 23.45 7.06
CA LEU A 149 9.11 22.66 7.97
C LEU A 149 8.40 21.37 8.45
N GLN A 150 7.07 21.39 8.53
CA GLN A 150 6.25 20.19 8.73
C GLN A 150 6.41 19.19 7.57
N ALA A 151 6.49 19.66 6.32
CA ALA A 151 6.70 18.80 5.16
C ALA A 151 8.07 18.10 5.22
N VAL A 152 9.12 18.77 5.66
CA VAL A 152 10.47 18.19 5.73
C VAL A 152 10.60 17.12 6.82
N ASN A 153 10.05 17.36 8.02
CA ASN A 153 9.99 16.35 9.07
C ASN A 153 8.98 15.22 8.72
N CYS A 154 7.91 15.53 7.98
CA CYS A 154 6.99 14.51 7.44
C CYS A 154 7.61 13.68 6.30
N ILE A 155 8.50 14.25 5.47
CA ILE A 155 9.20 13.53 4.38
C ILE A 155 10.13 12.47 4.98
N ILE A 156 10.71 12.77 6.15
CA ILE A 156 11.76 11.97 6.77
C ILE A 156 11.20 11.01 7.83
N ASN A 157 10.20 11.40 8.63
CA ASN A 157 9.83 10.63 9.81
C ASN A 157 8.45 9.97 9.80
N ASP A 158 7.53 10.25 8.86
CA ASP A 158 6.17 9.73 9.07
C ASP A 158 5.27 9.51 7.85
N PHE A 159 4.47 8.44 7.95
CA PHE A 159 3.37 8.10 7.05
C PHE A 159 2.27 9.18 7.02
N THR A 160 2.37 10.19 7.90
CA THR A 160 1.44 11.33 8.07
C THR A 160 1.35 12.24 6.84
N LEU A 161 2.43 12.36 6.05
CA LEU A 161 2.37 13.02 4.74
C LEU A 161 1.35 12.34 3.83
N LYS A 162 1.21 11.01 3.96
CA LYS A 162 0.26 10.22 3.20
C LYS A 162 -1.17 10.57 3.56
N LEU A 163 -1.56 10.79 4.82
CA LEU A 163 -2.97 11.07 5.14
C LEU A 163 -3.41 12.47 4.69
N LYS A 164 -2.59 13.52 4.86
CA LYS A 164 -2.94 14.88 4.39
C LYS A 164 -2.82 15.03 2.87
N PHE A 165 -1.77 14.48 2.24
CA PHE A 165 -1.61 14.46 0.78
C PHE A 165 -2.65 13.55 0.11
N LEU A 166 -2.93 12.36 0.66
CA LEU A 166 -3.98 11.49 0.13
C LEU A 166 -5.36 12.10 0.34
N PHE A 167 -5.63 12.79 1.46
CA PHE A 167 -6.89 13.53 1.63
C PHE A 167 -7.01 14.68 0.63
N PHE A 168 -5.91 15.38 0.32
CA PHE A 168 -5.84 16.38 -0.74
C PHE A 168 -6.07 15.77 -2.14
N VAL A 169 -5.40 14.66 -2.48
CA VAL A 169 -5.58 13.91 -3.73
C VAL A 169 -7.01 13.35 -3.86
N LEU A 170 -7.58 12.83 -2.77
CA LEU A 170 -8.94 12.29 -2.69
C LEU A 170 -10.02 13.39 -2.81
N LYS A 171 -9.74 14.62 -2.33
CA LYS A 171 -10.61 15.79 -2.54
C LYS A 171 -10.43 16.42 -3.92
N SER A 172 -9.24 16.36 -4.51
CA SER A 172 -8.98 16.86 -5.87
C SER A 172 -9.74 16.04 -6.92
N SER A 173 -10.02 16.60 -8.10
CA SER A 173 -10.58 15.88 -9.25
C SER A 173 -9.64 14.82 -9.85
N ASP A 174 -8.41 14.72 -9.35
CA ASP A 174 -7.25 14.24 -10.11
C ASP A 174 -6.73 12.87 -9.63
N VAL A 175 -7.54 12.13 -8.85
CA VAL A 175 -7.17 10.78 -8.37
C VAL A 175 -6.79 9.80 -9.48
N LEU A 176 -7.31 10.00 -10.70
CA LEU A 176 -6.99 9.19 -11.87
C LEU A 176 -5.59 9.49 -12.42
N ASP A 177 -5.13 10.74 -12.28
CA ASP A 177 -3.79 11.16 -12.70
C ASP A 177 -2.70 10.57 -11.80
N VAL A 178 -3.06 10.19 -10.57
CA VAL A 178 -2.21 9.43 -9.66
C VAL A 178 -2.32 7.91 -9.91
N LEU A 179 -3.52 7.42 -10.24
CA LEU A 179 -3.77 6.00 -10.48
C LEU A 179 -2.92 5.43 -11.63
N VAL A 180 -2.91 6.12 -12.78
CA VAL A 180 -2.28 5.60 -14.01
C VAL A 180 -0.76 5.40 -13.83
N PRO A 181 0.01 6.35 -13.26
CA PRO A 181 1.43 6.15 -12.95
C PRO A 181 1.71 5.03 -11.94
N ILE A 182 0.85 4.86 -10.93
CA ILE A 182 0.99 3.75 -9.97
C ILE A 182 0.82 2.43 -10.70
N LEU A 183 -0.24 2.29 -11.51
CA LEU A 183 -0.53 1.09 -12.28
C LEU A 183 0.58 0.79 -13.31
N PHE A 184 1.12 1.82 -13.97
CA PHE A 184 2.29 1.69 -14.84
C PHE A 184 3.47 1.08 -14.11
N SER A 185 3.82 1.66 -12.95
CA SER A 185 4.97 1.24 -12.15
C SER A 185 4.81 -0.19 -11.62
N LEU A 186 3.58 -0.56 -11.20
CA LEU A 186 3.26 -1.93 -10.79
C LEU A 186 3.39 -2.92 -11.95
N ASN A 187 2.94 -2.55 -13.14
CA ASN A 187 3.06 -3.42 -14.31
C ASN A 187 4.52 -3.63 -14.71
N ASP A 188 5.35 -2.58 -14.72
CA ASP A 188 6.78 -2.66 -15.05
C ASP A 188 7.56 -3.50 -14.01
N ALA A 189 7.31 -3.27 -12.72
CA ALA A 189 8.06 -3.91 -11.64
C ALA A 189 7.64 -5.38 -11.36
N ARG A 190 6.52 -5.87 -11.90
CA ARG A 190 5.94 -7.20 -11.53
C ARG A 190 6.88 -8.39 -11.75
N ALA A 191 7.78 -8.28 -12.74
CA ALA A 191 8.68 -9.36 -13.13
C ALA A 191 10.02 -9.32 -12.39
N ASP A 192 10.32 -8.23 -11.67
CA ASP A 192 11.61 -7.98 -11.03
C ASP A 192 11.52 -8.20 -9.50
N PRO A 193 12.09 -9.31 -8.97
CA PRO A 193 12.07 -9.62 -7.54
C PRO A 193 12.76 -8.58 -6.64
N SER A 194 13.63 -7.73 -7.19
CA SER A 194 14.31 -6.66 -6.45
C SER A 194 13.36 -5.49 -6.15
N ARG A 195 12.32 -5.32 -6.98
CA ARG A 195 11.32 -4.25 -6.86
C ARG A 195 10.08 -4.65 -6.07
N VAL A 196 10.12 -5.77 -5.36
CA VAL A 196 9.00 -6.27 -4.54
C VAL A 196 8.50 -5.23 -3.53
N GLY A 197 9.39 -4.41 -2.94
CA GLY A 197 8.96 -3.35 -2.02
C GLY A 197 8.16 -2.23 -2.71
N LEU A 198 8.52 -1.87 -3.95
CA LEU A 198 7.75 -0.93 -4.77
C LEU A 198 6.35 -1.49 -5.06
N MET A 199 6.25 -2.79 -5.33
CA MET A 199 4.96 -3.48 -5.51
C MET A 199 4.07 -3.34 -4.27
N HIS A 200 4.62 -3.58 -3.08
CA HIS A 200 3.88 -3.43 -1.81
C HIS A 200 3.43 -1.98 -1.59
N ILE A 201 4.30 -0.99 -1.84
CA ILE A 201 3.94 0.43 -1.69
C ILE A 201 2.77 0.78 -2.62
N GLY A 202 2.86 0.42 -3.91
CA GLY A 202 1.81 0.74 -4.89
C GLY A 202 0.49 0.06 -4.53
N VAL A 203 0.51 -1.23 -4.18
CA VAL A 203 -0.70 -1.97 -3.77
C VAL A 203 -1.31 -1.38 -2.49
N PHE A 204 -0.51 -0.97 -1.50
CA PHE A 204 -1.04 -0.35 -0.29
C PHE A 204 -1.62 1.05 -0.51
N ILE A 205 -1.05 1.84 -1.43
CA ILE A 205 -1.66 3.10 -1.83
C ILE A 205 -3.04 2.83 -2.46
N LEU A 206 -3.13 1.86 -3.37
CA LEU A 206 -4.41 1.49 -4.00
C LEU A 206 -5.40 0.90 -3.00
N LEU A 207 -4.96 0.12 -2.01
CA LEU A 207 -5.81 -0.39 -0.93
C LEU A 207 -6.41 0.75 -0.11
N LEU A 208 -5.58 1.74 0.24
CA LEU A 208 -6.02 2.93 0.96
C LEU A 208 -7.03 3.76 0.15
N LEU A 209 -6.76 3.99 -1.14
CA LEU A 209 -7.70 4.68 -2.04
C LEU A 209 -9.01 3.91 -2.24
N SER A 210 -8.95 2.57 -2.33
CA SER A 210 -10.13 1.72 -2.54
C SER A 210 -11.14 1.77 -1.40
N GLY A 211 -10.72 2.19 -0.21
CA GLY A 211 -11.60 2.39 0.94
C GLY A 211 -12.58 3.56 0.77
N GLU A 212 -12.39 4.41 -0.23
CA GLU A 212 -13.24 5.58 -0.47
C GLU A 212 -14.20 5.37 -1.64
N ARG A 213 -15.50 5.60 -1.42
CA ARG A 213 -16.56 5.46 -2.43
C ARG A 213 -16.27 6.24 -3.71
N ASN A 214 -15.77 7.48 -3.56
CA ASN A 214 -15.47 8.36 -4.69
C ASN A 214 -14.41 7.77 -5.63
N PHE A 215 -13.45 7.02 -5.10
CA PHE A 215 -12.45 6.33 -5.91
C PHE A 215 -13.13 5.30 -6.81
N GLY A 216 -13.92 4.39 -6.24
CA GLY A 216 -14.65 3.37 -6.99
C GLY A 216 -15.57 3.95 -8.07
N VAL A 217 -16.29 5.05 -7.77
CA VAL A 217 -17.15 5.73 -8.74
C VAL A 217 -16.34 6.34 -9.89
N ARG A 218 -15.21 6.99 -9.60
CA ARG A 218 -14.37 7.66 -10.61
C ARG A 218 -13.67 6.69 -11.56
N LEU A 219 -13.43 5.45 -11.15
CA LEU A 219 -12.83 4.43 -12.02
C LEU A 219 -13.66 4.13 -13.29
N ASN A 220 -14.94 4.48 -13.31
CA ASN A 220 -15.80 4.35 -14.50
C ASN A 220 -15.47 5.35 -15.63
N LYS A 221 -14.59 6.33 -15.39
CA LYS A 221 -14.17 7.26 -16.45
C LYS A 221 -13.50 6.47 -17.59
N PRO A 222 -13.83 6.73 -18.87
CA PRO A 222 -13.17 6.10 -20.00
C PRO A 222 -11.65 6.26 -19.92
N PHE A 223 -10.93 5.17 -20.20
CA PHE A 223 -9.47 5.19 -20.29
C PHE A 223 -9.07 5.46 -21.75
N THR A 224 -8.57 6.66 -22.01
CA THR A 224 -8.18 7.13 -23.36
C THR A 224 -6.68 7.28 -23.54
N LEU A 225 -5.89 7.11 -22.48
CA LEU A 225 -4.45 7.33 -22.51
C LEU A 225 -3.74 6.13 -23.16
N HIS A 226 -2.97 6.40 -24.20
CA HIS A 226 -2.01 5.44 -24.73
C HIS A 226 -0.74 5.47 -23.88
N VAL A 227 -0.68 4.60 -22.88
CA VAL A 227 0.54 4.38 -22.11
C VAL A 227 1.27 3.18 -22.73
N PRO A 228 2.61 3.22 -22.92
CA PRO A 228 3.39 2.09 -23.44
C PRO A 228 3.50 0.99 -22.37
N MET A 229 2.37 0.35 -22.07
CA MET A 229 2.28 -0.81 -21.20
C MET A 229 2.20 -2.07 -22.06
N ASP A 230 2.96 -3.09 -21.69
CA ASP A 230 2.69 -4.45 -22.14
C ASP A 230 1.36 -4.89 -21.51
N ILE A 231 0.24 -4.61 -22.17
CA ILE A 231 -1.12 -5.07 -21.83
C ILE A 231 -1.90 -5.30 -23.13
N PRO A 232 -2.90 -6.21 -23.13
CA PRO A 232 -3.80 -6.37 -24.27
C PRO A 232 -4.50 -5.05 -24.61
N ILE A 233 -4.74 -4.79 -25.89
CA ILE A 233 -5.55 -3.66 -26.32
C ILE A 233 -6.99 -3.90 -25.87
N PHE A 234 -7.58 -2.92 -25.19
CA PHE A 234 -8.98 -2.93 -24.81
C PHE A 234 -9.56 -1.52 -24.91
N THR A 235 -10.87 -1.45 -25.07
CA THR A 235 -11.65 -0.21 -24.95
C THR A 235 -12.49 -0.34 -23.70
N GLY A 236 -12.24 0.53 -22.72
CA GLY A 236 -12.88 0.42 -21.41
C GLY A 236 -12.57 1.61 -20.51
N THR A 237 -12.69 1.37 -19.21
CA THR A 237 -12.55 2.36 -18.14
C THR A 237 -11.24 2.20 -17.38
N HIS A 238 -10.98 3.10 -16.43
CA HIS A 238 -9.83 2.94 -15.53
C HIS A 238 -9.97 1.70 -14.62
N ALA A 239 -11.20 1.25 -14.34
CA ALA A 239 -11.43 0.00 -13.63
C ALA A 239 -10.91 -1.20 -14.43
N ASP A 240 -11.11 -1.21 -15.75
CA ASP A 240 -10.63 -2.26 -16.64
C ASP A 240 -9.10 -2.33 -16.64
N LEU A 241 -8.43 -1.18 -16.72
CA LEU A 241 -6.96 -1.09 -16.63
C LEU A 241 -6.46 -1.71 -15.32
N LEU A 242 -7.06 -1.34 -14.18
CA LEU A 242 -6.71 -1.86 -12.87
C LEU A 242 -6.87 -3.39 -12.82
N ILE A 243 -8.01 -3.92 -13.27
CA ILE A 243 -8.29 -5.36 -13.27
C ILE A 243 -7.30 -6.11 -14.17
N VAL A 244 -6.99 -5.59 -15.35
CA VAL A 244 -6.04 -6.21 -16.30
C VAL A 244 -4.64 -6.27 -15.69
N ILE A 245 -4.18 -5.18 -15.04
CA ILE A 245 -2.86 -5.15 -14.42
C ILE A 245 -2.81 -6.06 -13.20
N PHE A 246 -3.84 -6.07 -12.36
CA PHE A 246 -3.91 -6.98 -11.21
C PHE A 246 -3.91 -8.44 -11.65
N HIS A 247 -4.64 -8.76 -12.72
CA HIS A 247 -4.58 -10.08 -13.36
C HIS A 247 -3.16 -10.44 -13.80
N LYS A 248 -2.44 -9.54 -14.48
CA LYS A 248 -1.05 -9.78 -14.89
C LYS A 248 -0.12 -9.96 -13.70
N ILE A 249 -0.26 -9.17 -12.65
CA ILE A 249 0.53 -9.31 -11.41
C ILE A 249 0.29 -10.69 -10.79
N THR A 250 -0.95 -11.15 -10.74
CA THR A 250 -1.31 -12.45 -10.18
C THR A 250 -0.85 -13.65 -11.03
N THR A 251 -0.93 -13.54 -12.35
CA THR A 251 -0.68 -14.68 -13.26
C THR A 251 0.74 -14.73 -13.83
N SER A 252 1.39 -13.58 -14.01
CA SER A 252 2.73 -13.46 -14.60
C SER A 252 3.79 -12.88 -13.65
N GLY A 253 3.39 -12.54 -12.42
CA GLY A 253 4.31 -12.01 -11.41
C GLY A 253 5.20 -13.07 -10.77
N HIS A 254 6.30 -12.64 -10.17
CA HIS A 254 7.21 -13.54 -9.45
C HIS A 254 6.59 -14.05 -8.13
N GLN A 255 7.07 -15.19 -7.62
CA GLN A 255 6.47 -15.87 -6.46
C GLN A 255 6.39 -15.02 -5.17
N ARG A 256 7.34 -14.08 -4.97
CA ARG A 256 7.28 -13.16 -3.81
C ARG A 256 6.11 -12.18 -3.83
N LEU A 257 5.30 -12.12 -4.90
CA LEU A 257 4.08 -11.30 -4.95
C LEU A 257 2.84 -12.02 -4.42
N GLN A 258 2.91 -13.32 -4.16
CA GLN A 258 1.76 -14.09 -3.64
C GLN A 258 1.13 -13.49 -2.38
N PRO A 259 1.89 -12.94 -1.40
CA PRO A 259 1.30 -12.26 -0.23
C PRO A 259 0.44 -11.03 -0.56
N LEU A 260 0.59 -10.44 -1.75
CA LEU A 260 -0.20 -9.29 -2.18
C LEU A 260 -1.56 -9.68 -2.78
N PHE A 261 -1.81 -10.95 -3.07
CA PHE A 261 -3.04 -11.38 -3.76
C PHE A 261 -4.31 -11.01 -2.97
N ASP A 262 -4.28 -11.18 -1.64
CA ASP A 262 -5.39 -10.77 -0.77
C ASP A 262 -5.65 -9.26 -0.86
N CYS A 263 -4.60 -8.45 -0.90
CA CYS A 263 -4.72 -6.99 -1.03
C CYS A 263 -5.28 -6.60 -2.41
N LEU A 264 -4.77 -7.21 -3.48
CA LEU A 264 -5.23 -6.95 -4.86
C LEU A 264 -6.72 -7.30 -5.01
N LEU A 265 -7.14 -8.46 -4.52
CA LEU A 265 -8.56 -8.85 -4.57
C LEU A 265 -9.42 -8.01 -3.63
N THR A 266 -8.92 -7.62 -2.46
CA THR A 266 -9.65 -6.72 -1.54
C THR A 266 -9.94 -5.37 -2.20
N ILE A 267 -8.98 -4.80 -2.94
CA ILE A 267 -9.19 -3.58 -3.72
C ILE A 267 -10.31 -3.77 -4.74
N ILE A 268 -10.30 -4.88 -5.49
CA ILE A 268 -11.34 -5.18 -6.50
C ILE A 268 -12.70 -5.33 -5.80
N VAL A 269 -12.76 -6.01 -4.67
CA VAL A 269 -13.99 -6.17 -3.87
C VAL A 269 -14.53 -4.80 -3.43
N ASN A 270 -13.68 -3.92 -2.90
CA ASN A 270 -14.11 -2.59 -2.46
C ASN A 270 -14.69 -1.73 -3.59
N ILE A 271 -14.15 -1.83 -4.82
CA ILE A 271 -14.64 -1.04 -5.96
C ILE A 271 -15.82 -1.71 -6.70
N SER A 272 -15.98 -3.03 -6.58
CA SER A 272 -16.94 -3.82 -7.35
C SER A 272 -18.42 -3.36 -7.30
N PRO A 273 -18.96 -2.85 -6.18
CA PRO A 273 -20.34 -2.33 -6.15
C PRO A 273 -20.57 -1.09 -7.01
N TYR A 274 -19.49 -0.44 -7.47
CA TYR A 274 -19.53 0.83 -8.19
C TYR A 274 -19.17 0.69 -9.68
N LEU A 275 -18.76 -0.50 -10.14
CA LEU A 275 -18.31 -0.73 -11.51
C LEU A 275 -19.50 -0.84 -12.45
N LYS A 276 -19.73 0.17 -13.30
CA LYS A 276 -20.93 0.27 -14.14
C LYS A 276 -20.82 -0.45 -15.46
N SER A 277 -19.63 -0.51 -16.07
CA SER A 277 -19.47 -1.11 -17.39
C SER A 277 -18.08 -1.70 -17.55
N LEU A 278 -17.94 -2.98 -17.20
CA LEU A 278 -16.72 -3.73 -17.48
C LEU A 278 -16.65 -4.12 -18.95
N SER A 279 -15.47 -3.96 -19.53
CA SER A 279 -15.12 -4.52 -20.83
C SER A 279 -15.14 -6.05 -20.80
N MET A 280 -15.36 -6.66 -21.97
CA MET A 280 -15.27 -8.11 -22.13
C MET A 280 -13.89 -8.66 -21.72
N VAL A 281 -12.82 -7.88 -21.93
CA VAL A 281 -11.46 -8.26 -21.55
C VAL A 281 -11.34 -8.37 -20.02
N ALA A 282 -11.70 -7.33 -19.28
CA ALA A 282 -11.63 -7.33 -17.81
C ALA A 282 -12.54 -8.40 -17.18
N ALA A 283 -13.76 -8.57 -17.71
CA ALA A 283 -14.68 -9.63 -17.29
C ALA A 283 -14.03 -11.01 -17.41
N ASN A 284 -13.45 -11.34 -18.57
CA ASN A 284 -12.76 -12.61 -18.76
C ASN A 284 -11.50 -12.75 -17.89
N LYS A 285 -10.78 -11.66 -17.58
CA LYS A 285 -9.65 -11.71 -16.65
C LYS A 285 -10.10 -12.09 -15.23
N LEU A 286 -11.21 -11.56 -14.73
CA LEU A 286 -11.77 -11.95 -13.42
C LEU A 286 -12.19 -13.43 -13.41
N LEU A 287 -12.88 -13.89 -14.46
CA LEU A 287 -13.28 -15.30 -14.58
C LEU A 287 -12.07 -16.24 -14.69
N HIS A 288 -11.01 -15.81 -15.37
CA HIS A 288 -9.76 -16.57 -15.44
C HIS A 288 -9.08 -16.69 -14.07
N LEU A 289 -9.09 -15.64 -13.24
CA LEU A 289 -8.60 -15.75 -11.86
C LEU A 289 -9.43 -16.75 -11.05
N LEU A 290 -10.77 -16.71 -11.19
CA LEU A 290 -11.64 -17.67 -10.50
C LEU A 290 -11.33 -19.10 -10.94
N GLU A 291 -11.23 -19.34 -12.25
CA GLU A 291 -10.89 -20.65 -12.79
C GLU A 291 -9.54 -21.14 -12.24
N ALA A 292 -8.51 -20.29 -12.22
CA ALA A 292 -7.21 -20.64 -11.65
C ALA A 292 -7.28 -20.97 -10.15
N PHE A 293 -7.97 -20.16 -9.35
CA PHE A 293 -8.02 -20.31 -7.89
C PHE A 293 -8.97 -21.41 -7.41
N THR A 294 -9.93 -21.81 -8.24
CA THR A 294 -10.87 -22.91 -7.92
C THR A 294 -10.32 -24.28 -8.33
N THR A 295 -9.15 -24.34 -8.96
CA THR A 295 -8.51 -25.61 -9.28
C THR A 295 -8.19 -26.40 -8.00
N PRO A 296 -8.59 -27.68 -7.89
CA PRO A 296 -8.45 -28.44 -6.66
C PRO A 296 -7.02 -28.49 -6.11
N TRP A 297 -6.01 -28.55 -6.98
CA TRP A 297 -4.62 -28.55 -6.53
C TRP A 297 -4.23 -27.24 -5.87
N PHE A 298 -4.63 -26.09 -6.45
CA PHE A 298 -4.29 -24.78 -5.90
C PHE A 298 -5.01 -24.61 -4.59
N LEU A 299 -6.32 -24.86 -4.58
CA LEU A 299 -7.18 -24.69 -3.43
C LEU A 299 -6.69 -25.50 -2.21
N PHE A 300 -6.23 -26.73 -2.43
CA PHE A 300 -5.74 -27.61 -1.35
C PHE A 300 -4.25 -27.44 -1.01
N SER A 301 -3.51 -26.58 -1.72
CA SER A 301 -2.07 -26.37 -1.48
C SER A 301 -1.76 -25.49 -0.27
N SER A 302 -2.68 -24.65 0.18
CA SER A 302 -2.49 -23.75 1.30
C SER A 302 -3.80 -23.54 2.07
N ARG A 303 -3.70 -23.38 3.38
CA ARG A 303 -4.84 -23.14 4.28
C ARG A 303 -5.64 -21.91 3.88
N GLU A 304 -5.00 -20.89 3.32
CA GLU A 304 -5.60 -19.58 3.06
C GLU A 304 -6.13 -19.42 1.62
N ASN A 305 -5.80 -20.33 0.70
CA ASN A 305 -6.11 -20.14 -0.72
C ASN A 305 -7.62 -20.05 -1.02
N HIS A 306 -8.46 -20.64 -0.16
CA HIS A 306 -9.90 -20.54 -0.28
C HIS A 306 -10.42 -19.09 -0.09
N HIS A 307 -9.72 -18.24 0.67
CA HIS A 307 -10.09 -16.83 0.85
C HIS A 307 -10.10 -16.05 -0.47
N LEU A 308 -9.17 -16.35 -1.41
CA LEU A 308 -9.14 -15.73 -2.73
C LEU A 308 -10.42 -16.01 -3.54
N VAL A 309 -10.99 -17.21 -3.37
CA VAL A 309 -12.25 -17.60 -4.00
C VAL A 309 -13.42 -16.82 -3.39
N PHE A 310 -13.44 -16.63 -2.06
CA PHE A 310 -14.44 -15.79 -1.39
C PHE A 310 -14.43 -14.36 -1.93
N PHE A 311 -13.26 -13.74 -2.06
CA PHE A 311 -13.15 -12.39 -2.62
C PHE A 311 -13.69 -12.32 -4.05
N LEU A 312 -13.33 -13.26 -4.94
CA LEU A 312 -13.82 -13.24 -6.32
C LEU A 312 -15.34 -13.46 -6.41
N LEU A 313 -15.90 -14.37 -5.61
CA LEU A 313 -17.35 -14.56 -5.56
C LEU A 313 -18.07 -13.31 -5.05
N GLU A 314 -17.49 -12.62 -4.06
CA GLU A 314 -18.00 -11.33 -3.59
C GLU A 314 -17.96 -10.25 -4.68
N VAL A 315 -16.88 -10.17 -5.48
CA VAL A 315 -16.81 -9.27 -6.65
C VAL A 315 -17.96 -9.54 -7.62
N PHE A 316 -18.19 -10.80 -8.00
CA PHE A 316 -19.27 -11.15 -8.92
C PHE A 316 -20.64 -10.84 -8.31
N ASN A 317 -20.88 -11.17 -7.05
CA ASN A 317 -22.14 -10.88 -6.38
C ASN A 317 -22.40 -9.38 -6.29
N ASN A 318 -21.40 -8.58 -5.92
CA ASN A 318 -21.52 -7.12 -5.89
C ASN A 318 -21.94 -6.56 -7.25
N ILE A 319 -21.27 -6.97 -8.33
CA ILE A 319 -21.58 -6.47 -9.66
C ILE A 319 -22.98 -6.92 -10.11
N ILE A 320 -23.34 -8.19 -9.88
CA ILE A 320 -24.66 -8.73 -10.21
C ILE A 320 -25.77 -8.04 -9.40
N GLN A 321 -25.55 -7.71 -8.13
CA GLN A 321 -26.60 -7.14 -7.26
C GLN A 321 -26.77 -5.63 -7.44
N TYR A 322 -25.68 -4.87 -7.66
CA TYR A 322 -25.74 -3.41 -7.67
C TYR A 322 -25.54 -2.78 -9.06
N GLN A 323 -24.90 -3.48 -9.99
CA GLN A 323 -24.50 -2.91 -11.29
C GLN A 323 -24.86 -3.83 -12.46
N PHE A 324 -25.90 -4.68 -12.32
CA PHE A 324 -26.31 -5.62 -13.37
C PHE A 324 -26.54 -4.93 -14.73
N ASP A 325 -27.29 -3.83 -14.71
CA ASP A 325 -27.78 -3.09 -15.88
C ASP A 325 -26.68 -2.78 -16.91
N GLY A 326 -25.51 -2.32 -16.44
CA GLY A 326 -24.40 -1.94 -17.33
C GLY A 326 -23.32 -3.02 -17.54
N ASN A 327 -23.44 -4.18 -16.89
CA ASN A 327 -22.41 -5.23 -16.91
C ASN A 327 -22.82 -6.50 -17.68
N SER A 328 -23.48 -6.33 -18.82
CA SER A 328 -23.86 -7.45 -19.70
C SER A 328 -22.66 -8.30 -20.14
N ASN A 329 -21.48 -7.70 -20.36
CA ASN A 329 -20.25 -8.41 -20.69
C ASN A 329 -19.84 -9.41 -19.60
N LEU A 330 -19.92 -9.02 -18.33
CA LEU A 330 -19.60 -9.89 -17.21
C LEU A 330 -20.63 -11.02 -17.07
N VAL A 331 -21.91 -10.68 -17.17
CA VAL A 331 -23.01 -11.66 -17.10
C VAL A 331 -22.87 -12.71 -18.21
N TYR A 332 -22.58 -12.27 -19.43
CA TYR A 332 -22.31 -13.14 -20.55
C TYR A 332 -21.10 -14.05 -20.30
N ALA A 333 -19.99 -13.50 -19.79
CA ALA A 333 -18.80 -14.29 -19.44
C ALA A 333 -19.11 -15.35 -18.36
N ILE A 334 -19.91 -15.01 -17.35
CA ILE A 334 -20.38 -15.94 -16.31
C ILE A 334 -21.21 -17.07 -16.92
N ILE A 335 -22.13 -16.77 -17.83
CA ILE A 335 -22.95 -17.77 -18.54
C ILE A 335 -22.06 -18.74 -19.32
N ARG A 336 -21.07 -18.22 -20.06
CA ARG A 336 -20.12 -19.05 -20.82
C ARG A 336 -19.25 -19.93 -19.93
N LYS A 337 -18.88 -19.44 -18.75
CA LYS A 337 -18.03 -20.15 -17.77
C LYS A 337 -18.82 -20.81 -16.64
N ARG A 338 -20.13 -21.03 -16.81
CA ARG A 338 -21.05 -21.61 -15.80
C ARG A 338 -20.52 -22.89 -15.14
N ASN A 339 -19.79 -23.74 -15.90
CA ASN A 339 -19.22 -24.98 -15.41
C ASN A 339 -18.25 -24.78 -14.24
N VAL A 340 -17.51 -23.67 -14.19
CA VAL A 340 -16.58 -23.35 -13.09
C VAL A 340 -17.35 -23.23 -11.77
N PHE A 341 -18.51 -22.55 -11.78
CA PHE A 341 -19.36 -22.39 -10.60
C PHE A 341 -20.03 -23.71 -10.18
N HIS A 342 -20.51 -24.49 -11.14
CA HIS A 342 -21.08 -25.82 -10.86
C HIS A 342 -20.03 -26.79 -10.28
N GLN A 343 -18.79 -26.76 -10.79
CA GLN A 343 -17.69 -27.57 -10.26
C GLN A 343 -17.30 -27.13 -8.85
N LEU A 344 -17.26 -25.81 -8.59
CA LEU A 344 -16.97 -25.28 -7.27
C LEU A 344 -18.06 -25.66 -6.25
N ALA A 345 -19.34 -25.57 -6.63
CA ALA A 345 -20.46 -26.02 -5.78
C ALA A 345 -20.34 -27.51 -5.42
N ASN A 346 -19.88 -28.32 -6.38
CA ASN A 346 -19.72 -29.77 -6.26
C ASN A 346 -18.29 -30.19 -5.91
N LEU A 347 -17.48 -29.31 -5.30
CA LEU A 347 -16.07 -29.60 -5.00
C LEU A 347 -15.94 -30.89 -4.17
N PRO A 348 -15.04 -31.82 -4.52
CA PRO A 348 -14.83 -33.03 -3.74
C PRO A 348 -14.45 -32.71 -2.29
N SER A 349 -15.05 -33.42 -1.35
CA SER A 349 -14.81 -33.20 0.10
C SER A 349 -14.32 -34.46 0.80
N ASP A 350 -14.23 -35.60 0.10
CA ASP A 350 -13.76 -36.86 0.68
C ASP A 350 -12.22 -36.91 0.79
N THR A 351 -11.72 -37.54 1.85
CA THR A 351 -10.27 -37.66 2.13
C THR A 351 -9.51 -38.30 0.95
N ALA A 352 -10.12 -39.27 0.27
CA ALA A 352 -9.47 -40.00 -0.82
C ALA A 352 -9.30 -39.12 -2.08
N SER A 353 -10.27 -38.28 -2.43
CA SER A 353 -10.16 -37.35 -3.56
C SER A 353 -9.16 -36.24 -3.27
N ILE A 354 -9.17 -35.66 -2.06
CA ILE A 354 -8.22 -34.62 -1.62
C ILE A 354 -6.79 -35.15 -1.71
N GLN A 355 -6.53 -36.34 -1.16
CA GLN A 355 -5.20 -36.96 -1.21
C GLN A 355 -4.77 -37.32 -2.64
N ARG A 356 -5.68 -37.84 -3.48
CA ARG A 356 -5.39 -38.14 -4.89
C ARG A 356 -4.95 -36.91 -5.67
N VAL A 357 -5.61 -35.76 -5.45
CA VAL A 357 -5.26 -34.48 -6.09
C VAL A 357 -3.86 -34.02 -5.66
N LEU A 358 -3.54 -34.10 -4.36
CA LEU A 358 -2.24 -33.70 -3.84
C LEU A 358 -1.10 -34.63 -4.30
N GLN A 359 -1.36 -35.93 -4.45
CA GLN A 359 -0.36 -36.94 -4.86
C GLN A 359 -0.07 -36.93 -6.37
N LYS A 360 -1.06 -36.67 -7.23
CA LYS A 360 -0.87 -36.63 -8.70
C LYS A 360 0.22 -35.64 -9.14
N LYS A 361 0.44 -34.56 -8.38
CA LYS A 361 1.51 -33.58 -8.65
C LYS A 361 2.91 -34.08 -8.31
N LYS A 362 3.08 -34.87 -7.24
CA LYS A 362 4.39 -35.46 -6.91
C LYS A 362 4.88 -36.43 -7.99
N LYS A 363 3.97 -37.13 -8.68
CA LYS A 363 4.31 -38.02 -9.80
C LYS A 363 4.52 -37.31 -11.14
N SER A 364 3.85 -36.18 -11.38
CA SER A 364 3.97 -35.43 -12.66
C SER A 364 5.31 -34.72 -12.86
N GLY A 365 6.18 -34.65 -11.85
CA GLY A 365 7.51 -34.02 -11.95
C GLY A 365 8.62 -34.90 -12.52
N ILE A 366 8.37 -36.19 -12.85
CA ILE A 366 9.41 -37.19 -13.17
C ILE A 366 9.27 -37.80 -14.60
N SER A 367 8.29 -37.40 -15.40
CA SER A 367 8.23 -37.88 -16.79
C SER A 367 7.44 -36.96 -17.70
N ARG A 368 8.14 -36.32 -18.65
CA ARG A 368 7.70 -36.09 -20.04
C ARG A 368 8.79 -35.33 -20.81
N THR A 369 9.53 -36.08 -21.63
CA THR A 369 10.19 -35.58 -22.84
C THR A 369 9.30 -35.89 -24.04
N ASN A 370 9.18 -34.90 -24.93
CA ASN A 370 8.74 -34.90 -26.33
C ASN A 370 7.31 -34.45 -26.71
N SER A 371 7.35 -33.34 -27.48
CA SER A 371 6.52 -32.87 -28.62
C SER A 371 5.14 -32.22 -28.41
N ILE A 372 5.18 -30.88 -28.58
CA ILE A 372 4.30 -29.96 -29.34
C ILE A 372 3.01 -29.43 -28.66
N GLU A 373 3.03 -28.11 -28.47
CA GLU A 373 1.95 -27.11 -28.29
C GLU A 373 1.00 -27.21 -27.10
N ALA A 374 1.45 -26.67 -25.96
CA ALA A 374 0.62 -25.92 -25.01
C ALA A 374 1.53 -24.96 -24.23
N GLU A 375 1.32 -23.66 -24.36
CA GLU A 375 2.13 -22.60 -23.74
C GLU A 375 2.23 -22.79 -22.22
N SER A 376 3.46 -23.08 -21.79
CA SER A 376 3.81 -23.55 -20.47
C SER A 376 4.23 -22.42 -19.55
N ILE A 377 3.62 -22.40 -18.36
CA ILE A 377 4.17 -21.81 -17.13
C ILE A 377 5.46 -22.58 -16.81
N GLU A 378 6.60 -22.05 -17.25
CA GLU A 378 7.92 -22.60 -16.91
C GLU A 378 8.39 -21.96 -15.60
N ARG A 379 8.12 -22.68 -14.50
CA ARG A 379 8.60 -22.35 -13.15
C ARG A 379 10.03 -22.87 -13.02
N SER A 380 11.01 -21.98 -13.12
CA SER A 380 12.42 -22.26 -12.93
C SER A 380 12.67 -22.92 -11.56
N ARG A 381 13.56 -23.91 -11.54
CA ARG A 381 14.05 -24.66 -10.37
C ARG A 381 14.52 -23.73 -9.24
N PRO A 382 14.45 -24.16 -7.96
CA PRO A 382 15.05 -23.40 -6.87
C PRO A 382 16.56 -23.27 -7.13
N ALA A 383 17.08 -22.03 -7.06
CA ALA A 383 18.51 -21.83 -6.92
C ALA A 383 18.96 -22.51 -5.63
N ASP A 384 19.98 -23.35 -5.74
CA ASP A 384 20.60 -24.03 -4.61
C ASP A 384 20.99 -23.03 -3.50
N SER A 385 20.95 -23.54 -2.28
CA SER A 385 21.29 -22.82 -1.05
C SER A 385 22.63 -22.08 -1.17
N VAL A 386 22.57 -20.75 -1.05
CA VAL A 386 23.75 -19.92 -0.75
C VAL A 386 24.32 -20.36 0.60
N GLU A 387 25.65 -20.50 0.67
CA GLU A 387 26.44 -20.93 1.82
C GLU A 387 26.03 -20.29 3.16
N PRO A 388 26.19 -21.01 4.28
CA PRO A 388 25.91 -20.49 5.62
C PRO A 388 26.97 -19.45 6.01
N GLY A 389 26.66 -18.18 5.80
CA GLY A 389 27.54 -17.07 6.15
C GLY A 389 27.09 -15.70 5.62
N THR A 390 26.20 -15.66 4.62
CA THR A 390 25.61 -14.40 4.16
C THR A 390 24.36 -14.09 4.98
N LEU A 391 24.36 -12.98 5.73
CA LEU A 391 23.15 -12.45 6.39
C LEU A 391 22.04 -12.32 5.32
N LYS A 392 21.01 -13.18 5.38
CA LYS A 392 19.81 -13.04 4.55
C LYS A 392 19.04 -11.83 5.03
N ALA A 393 19.39 -10.65 4.52
CA ALA A 393 18.56 -9.46 4.62
C ALA A 393 17.27 -9.69 3.81
N SER A 394 16.29 -10.37 4.41
CA SER A 394 14.94 -10.48 3.88
C SER A 394 14.10 -9.35 4.47
N LEU A 395 13.26 -8.72 3.64
CA LEU A 395 12.22 -7.83 4.15
C LEU A 395 11.39 -8.57 5.20
N VAL A 396 11.02 -7.84 6.27
CA VAL A 396 10.13 -8.35 7.31
C VAL A 396 8.86 -8.89 6.66
N ALA A 397 8.30 -9.98 7.19
CA ALA A 397 7.04 -10.50 6.68
C ALA A 397 5.94 -9.44 6.84
N THR A 398 5.26 -9.13 5.74
CA THR A 398 4.11 -8.22 5.76
C THR A 398 2.97 -8.85 6.58
N PRO A 399 2.28 -8.11 7.47
CA PRO A 399 1.13 -8.65 8.19
C PRO A 399 0.01 -9.11 7.24
N GLY A 400 -0.73 -10.15 7.63
CA GLY A 400 -1.87 -10.66 6.84
C GLY A 400 -3.02 -9.66 6.72
N ILE A 401 -3.84 -9.81 5.67
CA ILE A 401 -4.88 -8.83 5.29
C ILE A 401 -5.87 -8.50 6.41
N ASP A 402 -6.21 -9.48 7.25
CA ASP A 402 -7.15 -9.31 8.37
C ASP A 402 -6.60 -8.39 9.48
N LYS A 403 -5.26 -8.25 9.57
CA LYS A 403 -4.61 -7.35 10.53
C LYS A 403 -4.42 -5.94 9.99
N ILE A 404 -4.61 -5.74 8.68
CA ILE A 404 -4.38 -4.45 8.01
C ILE A 404 -5.66 -3.84 7.43
N THR A 405 -6.82 -4.48 7.63
CA THR A 405 -8.12 -3.96 7.18
C THR A 405 -9.19 -4.07 8.25
N ALA A 406 -10.12 -3.12 8.27
CA ALA A 406 -11.36 -3.21 9.04
C ALA A 406 -12.57 -3.13 8.11
N LYS A 407 -13.62 -3.90 8.43
CA LYS A 407 -14.87 -3.91 7.66
C LYS A 407 -15.78 -2.76 8.10
N SER A 408 -16.22 -1.98 7.12
CA SER A 408 -17.25 -0.97 7.27
C SER A 408 -18.40 -1.27 6.32
N GLN A 409 -19.63 -1.17 6.81
CA GLN A 409 -20.84 -1.33 6.02
C GLN A 409 -21.30 0.03 5.48
N VAL A 410 -21.78 0.08 4.23
CA VAL A 410 -22.43 1.27 3.68
C VAL A 410 -23.91 1.28 4.08
N SER A 411 -24.35 2.33 4.76
CA SER A 411 -25.77 2.58 5.08
C SER A 411 -26.56 2.99 3.84
N VAL A 412 -27.89 2.92 3.92
CA VAL A 412 -28.83 3.31 2.85
C VAL A 412 -28.59 4.76 2.39
N ASP A 413 -28.23 5.65 3.32
CA ASP A 413 -27.93 7.07 3.04
C ASP A 413 -26.50 7.31 2.51
N GLY A 414 -25.72 6.25 2.29
CA GLY A 414 -24.33 6.32 1.81
C GLY A 414 -23.28 6.57 2.89
N THR A 415 -23.68 6.69 4.16
CA THR A 415 -22.79 6.83 5.33
C THR A 415 -22.14 5.50 5.71
N MET A 416 -20.87 5.51 6.11
CA MET A 416 -20.12 4.32 6.50
C MET A 416 -20.31 4.00 8.00
N ILE A 417 -20.66 2.75 8.32
CA ILE A 417 -20.82 2.26 9.70
C ILE A 417 -19.78 1.16 9.96
N THR A 418 -19.03 1.24 11.06
CA THR A 418 -18.05 0.20 11.42
C THR A 418 -18.74 -1.08 11.88
N VAL A 419 -18.36 -2.22 11.32
CA VAL A 419 -18.88 -3.54 11.74
C VAL A 419 -18.03 -4.06 12.91
N PRO A 420 -18.60 -4.40 14.08
CA PRO A 420 -17.85 -5.01 15.18
C PRO A 420 -17.28 -6.37 14.77
N THR A 421 -16.00 -6.60 15.03
CA THR A 421 -15.34 -7.90 14.80
C THR A 421 -15.81 -8.90 15.86
N SER A 422 -16.73 -9.78 15.52
CA SER A 422 -17.17 -10.88 16.40
C SER A 422 -16.18 -12.03 16.34
N ASP A 423 -15.09 -11.96 17.11
CA ASP A 423 -14.25 -13.12 17.45
C ASP A 423 -13.47 -12.84 18.76
N SER A 424 -14.14 -13.07 19.90
CA SER A 424 -13.57 -13.57 21.17
C SER A 424 -14.73 -13.88 22.13
N PRO A 425 -14.69 -14.99 22.90
CA PRO A 425 -15.76 -15.32 23.83
C PRO A 425 -15.74 -14.33 25.00
N ALA A 426 -16.88 -13.68 25.23
CA ALA A 426 -17.12 -12.90 26.44
C ALA A 426 -17.35 -13.86 27.61
N ASP A 427 -16.46 -13.86 28.59
CA ASP A 427 -16.77 -14.35 29.93
C ASP A 427 -17.67 -13.32 30.61
N THR A 428 -18.94 -13.67 30.72
CA THR A 428 -19.91 -12.99 31.55
C THR A 428 -19.76 -13.42 33.01
N SER A 429 -19.46 -12.49 33.89
CA SER A 429 -19.96 -12.52 35.27
C SER A 429 -20.30 -11.11 35.73
N ALA A 430 -21.47 -11.02 36.36
CA ALA A 430 -22.29 -9.83 36.49
C ALA A 430 -22.12 -9.15 37.85
N VAL A 431 -22.16 -7.81 37.81
CA VAL A 431 -22.84 -6.87 38.73
C VAL A 431 -22.35 -6.77 40.19
N GLY A 432 -21.94 -5.55 40.56
CA GLY A 432 -22.37 -4.93 41.81
C GLY A 432 -21.38 -3.98 42.50
N GLY A 433 -21.71 -2.68 42.52
CA GLY A 433 -21.52 -1.84 43.71
C GLY A 433 -20.41 -0.79 43.70
N ALA A 434 -20.82 0.47 43.83
CA ALA A 434 -20.03 1.69 43.93
C ALA A 434 -19.09 1.77 45.16
N SER A 435 -18.01 2.53 45.05
CA SER A 435 -17.80 3.81 45.78
C SER A 435 -16.31 4.14 45.99
N ASP A 436 -16.03 5.43 45.85
CA ASP A 436 -14.84 6.25 46.09
C ASP A 436 -13.96 5.88 47.30
N THR A 437 -12.63 5.99 47.18
CA THR A 437 -11.80 6.94 47.96
C THR A 437 -10.31 6.91 47.57
N GLU A 438 -9.68 8.07 47.71
CA GLU A 438 -8.28 8.44 47.50
C GLU A 438 -7.29 7.67 48.40
N SER A 439 -6.01 7.56 47.98
CA SER A 439 -4.86 8.16 48.70
C SER A 439 -3.49 7.60 48.23
N ASN A 440 -2.48 8.40 48.55
CA ASN A 440 -1.10 8.54 48.10
C ASN A 440 -0.06 7.49 48.56
N SER A 441 1.15 7.72 48.03
CA SER A 441 2.51 7.44 48.55
C SER A 441 3.14 6.11 48.13
N GLU A 442 4.18 6.11 47.27
CA GLU A 442 5.60 6.52 47.44
C GLU A 442 6.47 5.48 48.19
N ARG A 443 7.50 4.99 47.45
CA ARG A 443 8.82 4.48 47.93
C ARG A 443 8.77 3.10 48.65
N ASP A 444 9.76 2.21 48.61
CA ASP A 444 11.21 2.33 48.47
C ASP A 444 11.87 0.99 48.02
N HIS A 445 13.17 1.11 47.76
CA HIS A 445 14.18 0.14 47.34
C HIS A 445 14.54 -1.01 48.33
N GLU A 446 15.37 -1.93 47.80
CA GLU A 446 16.33 -2.86 48.45
C GLU A 446 15.83 -4.25 48.88
N ALA A 447 16.60 -5.33 48.92
CA ALA A 447 17.77 -5.85 48.19
C ALA A 447 18.06 -7.27 48.76
N TYR A 448 18.71 -8.14 47.97
CA TYR A 448 19.48 -9.35 48.32
C TYR A 448 18.81 -10.55 49.06
N HIS A 449 18.81 -11.73 48.42
CA HIS A 449 19.68 -12.84 48.82
C HIS A 449 19.72 -13.97 47.76
N SER A 450 20.94 -14.41 47.47
CA SER A 450 21.30 -15.53 46.58
C SER A 450 21.01 -16.91 47.17
N GLU A 451 20.72 -17.82 46.23
CA GLU A 451 21.10 -19.24 46.15
C GLU A 451 20.67 -20.24 47.24
N SER A 452 19.87 -21.22 46.80
CA SER A 452 20.19 -22.64 47.01
C SER A 452 19.50 -23.51 45.94
N GLU A 453 20.31 -24.12 45.09
CA GLU A 453 19.96 -25.25 44.24
C GLU A 453 19.60 -26.47 45.11
N ALA A 454 18.54 -27.19 44.72
CA ALA A 454 18.43 -28.65 44.68
C ALA A 454 16.98 -29.10 44.93
N ALA A 455 16.25 -29.37 43.83
CA ALA A 455 15.27 -30.47 43.70
C ALA A 455 14.40 -30.25 42.46
N ARG A 456 14.96 -30.50 41.27
CA ARG A 456 14.16 -30.77 40.07
C ARG A 456 14.83 -31.86 39.24
N SER A 457 14.58 -33.09 39.67
CA SER A 457 14.67 -34.25 38.77
C SER A 457 13.37 -35.04 38.91
N GLN A 458 12.92 -35.58 37.78
CA GLN A 458 11.76 -36.46 37.59
C GLN A 458 10.41 -35.78 37.35
N LEU A 459 10.16 -35.47 36.07
CA LEU A 459 9.02 -35.98 35.30
C LEU A 459 9.14 -35.48 33.86
N SER A 460 9.99 -36.16 33.08
CA SER A 460 10.10 -36.00 31.63
C SER A 460 9.79 -37.33 30.97
N SER A 461 8.57 -37.49 30.48
CA SER A 461 8.22 -38.45 29.43
C SER A 461 6.85 -38.13 28.83
N ALA A 462 6.79 -38.09 27.49
CA ALA A 462 5.67 -37.83 26.58
C ALA A 462 5.31 -36.33 26.39
N SER A 463 5.42 -35.68 25.23
CA SER A 463 5.76 -36.11 23.88
C SER A 463 6.19 -34.88 23.06
N SER A 464 7.36 -34.95 22.44
CA SER A 464 7.75 -34.09 21.32
C SER A 464 6.91 -34.42 20.09
N SER A 465 5.74 -33.80 19.96
CA SER A 465 5.08 -33.74 18.65
C SER A 465 5.86 -32.75 17.79
N SER A 466 6.68 -33.28 16.89
CA SER A 466 7.08 -32.58 15.67
C SER A 466 5.84 -31.88 15.09
N ALA A 467 5.86 -30.56 14.97
CA ALA A 467 4.77 -29.80 14.36
C ALA A 467 4.47 -30.39 12.98
N ALA A 468 3.41 -31.19 12.88
CA ALA A 468 3.04 -31.85 11.65
C ALA A 468 2.77 -30.79 10.58
N ALA A 469 3.43 -30.89 9.43
CA ALA A 469 3.19 -30.00 8.31
C ALA A 469 1.69 -30.04 7.96
N TRP A 470 1.04 -28.88 7.95
CA TRP A 470 -0.39 -28.77 7.65
C TRP A 470 -0.72 -29.46 6.31
N SER A 471 -1.83 -30.19 6.27
CA SER A 471 -2.36 -30.79 5.04
C SER A 471 -3.88 -30.63 5.00
N ALA A 472 -4.43 -30.41 3.81
CA ALA A 472 -5.85 -30.30 3.60
C ALA A 472 -6.57 -31.59 4.00
N ASN A 473 -7.59 -31.49 4.85
CA ASN A 473 -8.43 -32.59 5.29
C ASN A 473 -9.92 -32.27 5.05
N THR A 474 -10.77 -33.29 5.19
CA THR A 474 -12.22 -33.19 4.98
C THR A 474 -12.86 -32.10 5.85
N ASP A 475 -12.54 -32.08 7.14
CA ASP A 475 -13.12 -31.12 8.10
C ASP A 475 -12.78 -29.68 7.73
N TRP A 476 -11.54 -29.43 7.31
CA TRP A 476 -11.13 -28.12 6.82
C TRP A 476 -11.91 -27.71 5.57
N VAL A 477 -12.05 -28.58 4.56
CA VAL A 477 -12.84 -28.26 3.35
C VAL A 477 -14.30 -27.96 3.71
N LEU A 478 -14.90 -28.78 4.57
CA LEU A 478 -16.29 -28.61 5.00
C LEU A 478 -16.51 -27.32 5.80
N SER A 479 -15.50 -26.86 6.56
CA SER A 479 -15.60 -25.65 7.40
C SER A 479 -15.89 -24.35 6.63
N TRP A 480 -15.52 -24.29 5.35
CA TRP A 480 -15.70 -23.12 4.49
C TRP A 480 -16.52 -23.38 3.23
N LYS A 481 -16.55 -24.61 2.69
CA LYS A 481 -17.27 -24.91 1.44
C LYS A 481 -18.75 -24.53 1.50
N ALA A 482 -19.43 -24.84 2.60
CA ALA A 482 -20.85 -24.51 2.77
C ALA A 482 -21.11 -23.00 2.91
N LYS A 483 -20.07 -22.20 3.19
CA LYS A 483 -20.15 -20.75 3.38
C LYS A 483 -19.89 -19.97 2.09
N LEU A 484 -19.52 -20.64 0.99
CA LEU A 484 -19.27 -19.98 -0.29
C LEU A 484 -20.52 -19.22 -0.77
N PRO A 485 -20.42 -17.92 -1.11
CA PRO A 485 -21.57 -17.11 -1.49
C PRO A 485 -21.97 -17.36 -2.96
N LEU A 486 -22.39 -18.59 -3.28
CA LEU A 486 -22.73 -19.01 -4.64
C LEU A 486 -24.20 -18.71 -5.01
N GLN A 487 -25.07 -18.46 -4.03
CA GLN A 487 -26.52 -18.41 -4.23
C GLN A 487 -26.95 -17.42 -5.32
N THR A 488 -26.43 -16.19 -5.31
CA THR A 488 -26.77 -15.16 -6.31
C THR A 488 -26.36 -15.57 -7.72
N ILE A 489 -25.12 -16.03 -7.91
CA ILE A 489 -24.61 -16.47 -9.22
C ILE A 489 -25.37 -17.70 -9.72
N MET A 490 -25.65 -18.66 -8.85
CA MET A 490 -26.41 -19.86 -9.21
C MET A 490 -27.84 -19.51 -9.62
N ARG A 491 -28.48 -18.56 -8.92
CA ARG A 491 -29.82 -18.07 -9.28
C ARG A 491 -29.83 -17.34 -10.61
N LEU A 492 -28.84 -16.48 -10.86
CA LEU A 492 -28.61 -15.83 -12.16
C LEU A 492 -28.53 -16.87 -13.29
N LEU A 493 -27.69 -17.89 -13.12
CA LEU A 493 -27.50 -18.95 -14.12
C LEU A 493 -28.78 -19.76 -14.37
N GLN A 494 -29.51 -20.12 -13.31
CA GLN A 494 -30.79 -20.85 -13.44
C GLN A 494 -31.83 -20.09 -14.26
N VAL A 495 -31.85 -18.76 -14.16
CA VAL A 495 -32.82 -17.92 -14.88
C VAL A 495 -32.35 -17.64 -16.32
N LEU A 496 -31.09 -17.20 -16.48
CA LEU A 496 -30.63 -16.68 -17.77
C LEU A 496 -30.15 -17.76 -18.74
N VAL A 497 -29.56 -18.86 -18.25
CA VAL A 497 -29.05 -19.91 -19.15
C VAL A 497 -30.17 -20.49 -20.03
N PRO A 498 -31.33 -20.91 -19.50
CA PRO A 498 -32.41 -21.43 -20.34
C PRO A 498 -32.98 -20.38 -21.30
N GLN A 499 -33.04 -19.11 -20.90
CA GLN A 499 -33.52 -18.02 -21.74
C GLN A 499 -32.58 -17.75 -22.92
N VAL A 500 -31.27 -17.71 -22.66
CA VAL A 500 -30.24 -17.55 -23.69
C VAL A 500 -30.21 -18.75 -24.62
N GLU A 501 -30.29 -19.98 -24.10
CA GLU A 501 -30.34 -21.19 -24.93
C GLU A 501 -31.61 -21.21 -25.81
N LYS A 502 -32.77 -20.82 -25.26
CA LYS A 502 -34.01 -20.72 -26.02
C LYS A 502 -33.93 -19.69 -27.14
N ILE A 503 -33.45 -18.47 -26.88
CA ILE A 503 -33.35 -17.45 -27.93
C ILE A 503 -32.35 -17.84 -29.02
N CYS A 504 -31.25 -18.53 -28.67
CA CYS A 504 -30.31 -19.05 -29.64
C CYS A 504 -30.97 -20.10 -30.57
N ILE A 505 -31.81 -20.97 -30.03
CA ILE A 505 -32.56 -21.98 -30.81
C ILE A 505 -33.66 -21.33 -31.65
N ASP A 506 -34.53 -20.53 -31.03
CA ASP A 506 -35.73 -19.96 -31.67
C ASP A 506 -35.39 -19.00 -32.82
N LYS A 507 -34.30 -18.25 -32.70
CA LYS A 507 -33.88 -17.25 -33.68
C LYS A 507 -32.66 -17.68 -34.51
N GLY A 508 -32.13 -18.89 -34.30
CA GLY A 508 -30.92 -19.36 -34.97
C GLY A 508 -29.68 -18.48 -34.72
N LEU A 509 -29.61 -17.83 -33.56
CA LEU A 509 -28.55 -16.86 -33.26
C LEU A 509 -27.23 -17.55 -32.97
N THR A 510 -26.21 -17.12 -33.69
CA THR A 510 -24.81 -17.52 -33.47
C THR A 510 -23.92 -16.34 -33.09
N ASP A 511 -24.42 -15.11 -33.20
CA ASP A 511 -23.66 -13.89 -32.93
C ASP A 511 -23.69 -13.50 -31.44
N GLU A 512 -22.50 -13.26 -30.88
CA GLU A 512 -22.28 -12.78 -29.51
C GLU A 512 -22.92 -11.40 -29.30
N SER A 513 -22.94 -10.53 -30.32
CA SER A 513 -23.48 -9.17 -30.21
C SER A 513 -24.99 -9.15 -29.90
N GLU A 514 -25.74 -10.10 -30.45
CA GLU A 514 -27.19 -10.21 -30.23
C GLU A 514 -27.53 -10.73 -28.83
N ILE A 515 -26.74 -11.68 -28.32
CA ILE A 515 -26.88 -12.18 -26.95
C ILE A 515 -26.59 -11.05 -25.96
N LEU A 516 -25.55 -10.25 -26.21
CA LEU A 516 -25.24 -9.10 -25.37
C LEU A 516 -26.36 -8.06 -25.37
N LYS A 517 -26.96 -7.76 -26.54
CA LYS A 517 -28.14 -6.89 -26.63
C LYS A 517 -29.33 -7.45 -25.86
N PHE A 518 -29.59 -8.75 -25.94
CA PHE A 518 -30.64 -9.38 -25.14
C PHE A 518 -30.41 -9.19 -23.64
N LEU A 519 -29.18 -9.45 -23.17
CA LEU A 519 -28.82 -9.30 -21.76
C LEU A 519 -28.90 -7.86 -21.25
N GLN A 520 -28.58 -6.87 -22.09
CA GLN A 520 -28.72 -5.44 -21.76
C GLN A 520 -30.16 -5.00 -21.50
N HIS A 521 -31.14 -5.63 -22.16
CA HIS A 521 -32.57 -5.33 -21.96
C HIS A 521 -33.23 -6.25 -20.92
N GLY A 522 -32.51 -7.24 -20.42
CA GLY A 522 -33.00 -8.16 -19.40
C GLY A 522 -33.11 -7.49 -18.03
N THR A 523 -34.02 -7.97 -17.20
CA THR A 523 -34.12 -7.55 -15.80
C THR A 523 -34.10 -8.76 -14.87
N LEU A 524 -33.46 -8.60 -13.72
CA LEU A 524 -33.40 -9.59 -12.64
C LEU A 524 -34.09 -9.13 -11.36
N VAL A 525 -34.80 -8.00 -11.43
CA VAL A 525 -35.55 -7.46 -10.30
C VAL A 525 -36.57 -8.49 -9.82
N GLY A 526 -36.54 -8.79 -8.52
CA GLY A 526 -37.42 -9.79 -7.90
C GLY A 526 -37.03 -11.26 -8.13
N LEU A 527 -36.00 -11.55 -8.94
CA LEU A 527 -35.55 -12.91 -9.22
C LEU A 527 -34.33 -13.33 -8.41
N LEU A 528 -33.49 -12.37 -8.02
CA LEU A 528 -32.30 -12.58 -7.19
C LEU A 528 -32.64 -12.55 -5.69
N PRO A 529 -31.80 -13.16 -4.85
CA PRO A 529 -31.90 -12.99 -3.39
C PRO A 529 -31.80 -11.52 -2.98
N VAL A 530 -32.26 -11.22 -1.76
CA VAL A 530 -32.10 -9.88 -1.17
C VAL A 530 -30.62 -9.47 -1.25
N PRO A 531 -30.31 -8.26 -1.74
CA PRO A 531 -28.94 -7.79 -1.80
C PRO A 531 -28.30 -7.82 -0.42
N HIS A 532 -27.07 -8.30 -0.35
CA HIS A 532 -26.33 -8.20 0.90
C HIS A 532 -25.99 -6.72 1.19
N PRO A 533 -25.48 -6.37 2.37
CA PRO A 533 -24.92 -5.04 2.56
C PRO A 533 -23.60 -4.87 1.83
N ILE A 534 -23.31 -3.65 1.36
CA ILE A 534 -22.00 -3.32 0.80
C ILE A 534 -21.00 -3.27 1.94
N LEU A 535 -19.97 -4.11 1.89
CA LEU A 535 -18.87 -4.14 2.84
C LEU A 535 -17.61 -3.56 2.18
N ILE A 536 -17.07 -2.49 2.77
CA ILE A 536 -15.80 -1.88 2.38
C ILE A 536 -14.75 -2.23 3.43
N ARG A 537 -13.62 -2.76 2.98
CA ARG A 537 -12.47 -3.10 3.80
C ARG A 537 -11.48 -1.95 3.74
N LYS A 538 -11.53 -1.05 4.74
CA LYS A 538 -10.62 0.11 4.81
C LYS A 538 -9.27 -0.30 5.39
N TYR A 539 -8.19 0.26 4.85
CA TYR A 539 -6.85 0.08 5.41
C TYR A 539 -6.80 0.56 6.87
N GLN A 540 -6.15 -0.24 7.72
CA GLN A 540 -5.91 0.04 9.12
C GLN A 540 -4.40 0.09 9.36
N ALA A 541 -3.96 1.22 9.92
CA ALA A 541 -2.59 1.39 10.33
C ALA A 541 -2.28 0.37 11.43
N ASN A 542 -1.13 -0.30 11.32
CA ASN A 542 -0.70 -1.32 12.26
C ASN A 542 0.82 -1.29 12.41
N ALA A 543 1.30 -1.65 13.61
CA ALA A 543 2.72 -1.58 13.96
C ALA A 543 3.62 -2.41 13.03
N GLY A 544 3.14 -3.56 12.56
CA GLY A 544 3.89 -4.42 11.65
C GLY A 544 4.09 -3.79 10.26
N THR A 545 3.05 -3.18 9.70
CA THR A 545 3.14 -2.49 8.40
C THR A 545 3.94 -1.20 8.54
N ALA A 546 3.81 -0.48 9.65
CA ALA A 546 4.63 0.69 9.95
C ALA A 546 6.12 0.32 10.05
N MET A 547 6.46 -0.76 10.77
CA MET A 547 7.82 -1.28 10.86
C MET A 547 8.36 -1.69 9.49
N TRP A 548 7.59 -2.47 8.72
CA TRP A 548 7.97 -2.88 7.37
C TRP A 548 8.24 -1.69 6.45
N PHE A 549 7.32 -0.72 6.43
CA PHE A 549 7.43 0.47 5.60
C PHE A 549 8.63 1.31 6.00
N ARG A 550 8.83 1.53 7.31
CA ARG A 550 9.98 2.24 7.86
C ARG A 550 11.28 1.57 7.42
N THR A 551 11.44 0.26 7.65
CA THR A 551 12.64 -0.48 7.26
C THR A 551 12.90 -0.40 5.76
N TYR A 552 11.87 -0.58 4.93
CA TYR A 552 12.03 -0.52 3.48
C TYR A 552 12.38 0.89 2.98
N MET A 553 11.65 1.92 3.43
CA MET A 553 11.87 3.30 3.03
C MET A 553 13.27 3.78 3.43
N TRP A 554 13.67 3.54 4.68
CA TRP A 554 15.02 3.88 5.14
C TRP A 554 16.10 3.07 4.42
N GLY A 555 15.85 1.80 4.08
CA GLY A 555 16.73 1.02 3.23
C GLY A 555 16.92 1.63 1.84
N VAL A 556 15.83 2.06 1.18
CA VAL A 556 15.89 2.73 -0.12
C VAL A 556 16.59 4.09 -0.03
N ILE A 557 16.27 4.88 1.00
CA ILE A 557 16.90 6.18 1.24
C ILE A 557 18.40 5.98 1.46
N TYR A 558 18.81 5.02 2.28
CA TYR A 558 20.22 4.69 2.49
C TYR A 558 20.92 4.31 1.19
N LEU A 559 20.37 3.35 0.44
CA LEU A 559 20.96 2.85 -0.81
C LEU A 559 21.03 3.91 -1.92
N ARG A 560 20.04 4.81 -2.00
CA ARG A 560 20.03 5.89 -2.99
C ARG A 560 20.96 7.04 -2.64
N ASN A 561 21.35 7.16 -1.38
CA ASN A 561 22.19 8.24 -0.87
C ASN A 561 23.55 7.71 -0.40
N VAL A 562 24.09 6.73 -1.14
CA VAL A 562 25.50 6.31 -1.05
C VAL A 562 26.40 7.34 -1.74
N ASP A 563 25.93 7.94 -2.83
CA ASP A 563 26.60 9.03 -3.54
C ASP A 563 25.58 10.11 -3.98
N PRO A 564 25.61 11.32 -3.37
CA PRO A 564 26.50 11.72 -2.29
C PRO A 564 26.16 11.01 -0.97
N PRO A 565 27.14 10.77 -0.08
CA PRO A 565 26.93 10.02 1.16
C PRO A 565 26.29 10.91 2.23
N ILE A 566 24.97 11.04 2.23
CA ILE A 566 24.26 12.03 3.08
C ILE A 566 24.38 11.76 4.59
N TRP A 567 24.69 10.52 4.97
CA TRP A 567 24.81 10.07 6.36
C TRP A 567 26.25 10.05 6.86
N TYR A 568 27.22 10.22 5.97
CA TYR A 568 28.64 10.17 6.34
C TYR A 568 29.03 11.45 7.09
N ASP A 569 29.89 11.30 8.10
CA ASP A 569 30.28 12.39 8.99
C ASP A 569 29.07 13.02 9.72
N THR A 570 28.03 12.22 10.02
CA THR A 570 26.90 12.60 10.88
C THR A 570 26.83 11.69 12.11
N ASP A 571 26.20 12.16 13.20
CA ASP A 571 25.94 11.35 14.40
C ASP A 571 24.71 10.44 14.26
N ILE A 572 24.05 10.45 13.09
CA ILE A 572 22.85 9.65 12.83
C ILE A 572 23.20 8.17 12.69
N ARG A 573 22.57 7.36 13.55
CA ARG A 573 22.68 5.90 13.51
C ARG A 573 21.43 5.29 12.90
N LEU A 574 21.51 4.90 11.63
CA LEU A 574 20.39 4.27 10.90
C LEU A 574 20.19 2.79 11.25
N PHE A 575 21.27 2.09 11.61
CA PHE A 575 21.26 0.66 11.87
C PHE A 575 21.98 0.35 13.18
N GLU A 576 21.39 -0.50 14.01
CA GLU A 576 22.09 -1.13 15.13
C GLU A 576 22.98 -2.25 14.57
N ILE A 577 24.29 -2.03 14.59
CA ILE A 577 25.25 -3.07 14.24
C ILE A 577 25.31 -4.04 15.42
N GLN A 578 24.63 -5.18 15.32
CA GLN A 578 24.85 -6.28 16.25
C GLN A 578 26.29 -6.76 16.08
N ARG A 579 27.12 -6.55 17.10
CA ARG A 579 28.44 -7.17 17.16
C ARG A 579 28.22 -8.68 17.32
N ILE A 580 28.72 -9.44 16.35
CA ILE A 580 28.76 -10.91 16.37
C ILE A 580 29.81 -11.35 17.38
#